data_AF-B5X5Y1-F1
#
_entry.id   AF-B5X5Y1-F1
#
_cell.length_a   1.000
_cell.length_b   1.000
_cell.length_c   1.000
_cell.angle_alpha   90.00
_cell.angle_beta   90.00
_cell.angle_gamma   90.00
#
_symmetry.space_group_name_H-M   'P 1'
#
loop_
_entity.id
_entity.type
_entity.pdbx_description
1 polymer ?
#
loop_
_entity_poly.entity_id
_entity_poly.type
_entity_poly.pdbx_seq_one_letter_code
_entity_poly.pdbx_strand_id
1 'polypeptide(L)' 'MDPAPWRDMNECEETNGGCEALCCNTIGSFCCKCPLGQELMEDGKTCQAEVGHSFAAPIHAQQ' A
#
# COMPACT_ATOMS: atom_id res chain seq x y z
N MET A 1 -11.44 16.73 12.69
CA MET A 1 -11.34 16.12 11.35
C MET A 1 -10.49 17.10 10.58
N ASP A 2 -9.23 16.71 10.35
CA ASP A 2 -8.02 17.44 10.81
C ASP A 2 -7.85 18.87 10.24
N PRO A 3 -7.85 19.90 11.11
CA PRO A 3 -6.66 20.76 11.24
C PRO A 3 -6.28 21.00 12.74
N ALA A 4 -5.01 21.21 13.15
CA ALA A 4 -3.82 21.56 12.38
C ALA A 4 -2.47 21.19 13.06
N PRO A 5 -1.45 20.84 12.24
CA PRO A 5 -0.04 21.14 12.52
C PRO A 5 0.72 21.92 11.41
N TRP A 6 0.33 23.09 10.88
CA TRP A 6 -0.67 24.09 11.27
C TRP A 6 -1.60 24.48 10.11
N ARG A 7 -1.44 23.85 8.95
CA ARG A 7 -2.43 23.83 7.85
C ARG A 7 -2.17 22.59 6.99
N ASP A 8 -1.93 21.47 7.66
CA ASP A 8 -1.91 20.19 6.97
C ASP A 8 -3.32 19.88 6.46
N MET A 9 -3.41 19.44 5.22
CA MET A 9 -4.67 18.96 4.64
C MET A 9 -4.67 17.46 4.79
N ASN A 10 -5.71 16.90 5.40
CA ASN A 10 -5.83 15.45 5.46
C ASN A 10 -6.28 14.90 4.09
N GLU A 11 -5.33 14.55 3.21
CA GLU A 11 -5.68 14.02 1.89
C GLU A 11 -6.41 12.67 1.94
N CYS A 12 -6.33 11.95 3.07
CA CYS A 12 -7.08 10.72 3.26
C CYS A 12 -8.60 10.94 3.38
N GLU A 13 -9.05 12.14 3.73
CA GLU A 13 -10.48 12.47 3.75
C GLU A 13 -11.05 12.60 2.33
N GLU A 14 -10.21 12.81 1.32
CA GLU A 14 -10.60 12.85 -0.08
C GLU A 14 -10.27 11.53 -0.77
N THR A 15 -11.30 10.72 -1.06
CA THR A 15 -11.16 9.46 -1.81
C THR A 15 -10.06 8.55 -1.25
N ASN A 16 -9.84 8.55 0.08
CA ASN A 16 -8.80 7.75 0.75
C ASN A 16 -7.38 8.06 0.22
N GLY A 17 -7.09 9.28 -0.21
CA GLY A 17 -5.81 9.65 -0.86
C GLY A 17 -5.57 8.93 -2.20
N GLY A 18 -6.57 8.23 -2.72
CA GLY A 18 -6.44 7.29 -3.84
C GLY A 18 -5.72 5.98 -3.47
N CYS A 19 -5.54 5.68 -2.19
CA CYS A 19 -4.99 4.39 -1.75
C CYS A 19 -5.97 3.26 -2.04
N GLU A 20 -5.47 2.11 -2.51
CA GLU A 20 -6.27 0.91 -2.72
C GLU A 20 -6.81 0.34 -1.40
N ALA A 21 -5.99 0.38 -0.34
CA ALA A 21 -6.34 -0.16 0.97
C ALA A 21 -6.42 0.93 2.05
N LEU A 22 -5.34 1.14 2.82
CA LEU A 22 -5.34 2.05 3.97
C LEU A 22 -4.59 3.34 3.64
N CYS A 23 -5.19 4.50 3.89
CA CYS A 23 -4.51 5.79 3.85
C CYS A 23 -4.10 6.24 5.25
N CYS A 24 -2.84 6.66 5.40
CA CYS A 24 -2.29 7.21 6.65
C CYS A 24 -1.86 8.66 6.41
N ASN A 25 -2.60 9.62 6.97
CA ASN A 25 -2.21 11.02 6.90
C ASN A 25 -0.93 11.28 7.69
N THR A 26 -0.08 12.17 7.17
CA THR A 26 1.17 12.62 7.79
C THR A 26 1.27 14.13 7.67
N ILE A 27 2.15 14.78 8.45
CA ILE A 27 2.30 16.23 8.33
C ILE A 27 2.99 16.56 7.00
N GLY A 28 2.26 17.21 6.10
CA GLY A 28 2.67 17.64 4.77
C GLY A 28 2.41 16.63 3.66
N SER A 29 1.81 15.47 3.94
CA SER A 29 1.52 14.42 2.93
C SER A 29 0.69 13.27 3.51
N PHE A 30 0.57 12.17 2.77
CA PHE A 30 0.02 10.91 3.25
C PHE A 30 0.82 9.72 2.71
N CYS A 31 0.63 8.55 3.29
CA CYS A 31 1.15 7.29 2.74
C CYS A 31 0.09 6.20 2.73
N CYS A 32 0.09 5.38 1.67
CA CYS A 32 -0.75 4.20 1.59
C CYS A 32 -0.10 3.03 2.31
N LYS A 33 -0.91 2.14 2.88
CA LYS A 33 -0.48 0.90 3.51
C LYS A 33 -1.32 -0.26 3.02
N CYS A 34 -0.64 -1.38 2.78
CA CYS A 34 -1.26 -2.61 2.36
C CYS A 34 -1.56 -3.53 3.55
N PRO A 35 -2.61 -4.36 3.46
CA PRO A 35 -2.91 -5.37 4.46
C PRO A 35 -1.81 -6.45 4.49
N LEU A 36 -1.80 -7.26 5.56
CA LEU A 36 -0.80 -8.31 5.74
C LEU A 36 -0.76 -9.26 4.53
N GLY A 37 0.44 -9.56 4.04
CA GLY A 37 0.66 -10.44 2.88
C GLY A 37 0.56 -9.73 1.52
N GLN A 38 0.49 -8.40 1.51
CA GLN A 38 0.55 -7.59 0.31
C GLN A 38 1.61 -6.50 0.46
N GLU A 39 2.23 -6.12 -0.65
CA GLU A 39 3.21 -5.05 -0.75
C GLU A 39 2.67 -3.85 -1.52
N LEU A 40 3.13 -2.67 -1.13
CA LEU A 40 2.80 -1.42 -1.79
C LEU A 40 3.62 -1.31 -3.08
N MET A 41 2.93 -1.10 -4.20
CA MET A 41 3.54 -1.00 -5.51
C MET A 41 4.27 0.33 -5.73
N GLU A 42 5.03 0.42 -6.82
CA GLU A 42 5.82 1.62 -7.18
C GLU A 42 4.96 2.88 -7.39
N ASP A 43 3.67 2.72 -7.70
CA ASP A 43 2.73 3.84 -7.79
C ASP A 43 2.37 4.46 -6.42
N GLY A 44 2.81 3.83 -5.33
CA GLY A 44 2.58 4.26 -3.96
C GLY A 44 1.13 4.15 -3.49
N LYS A 45 0.25 3.48 -4.25
CA LYS A 45 -1.20 3.45 -4.02
C LYS A 45 -1.81 2.06 -4.11
N THR A 46 -1.35 1.23 -5.04
CA THR A 46 -1.88 -0.12 -5.25
C THR A 46 -1.15 -1.15 -4.39
N CYS A 47 -1.87 -2.20 -4.04
CA CYS A 47 -1.38 -3.31 -3.25
C CYS A 47 -1.34 -4.56 -4.11
N GLN A 48 -0.18 -5.19 -4.19
CA GLN A 48 -0.07 -6.50 -4.81
C GLN A 48 0.12 -7.53 -3.72
N ALA A 49 -0.68 -8.60 -3.78
CA ALA A 49 -0.35 -9.78 -3.00
C ALA A 49 1.05 -10.21 -3.40
N GLU A 50 1.92 -10.39 -2.40
CA GLU A 50 3.08 -11.24 -2.58
C GLU A 50 2.51 -12.61 -2.92
N VAL A 51 2.34 -12.88 -4.21
CA VAL A 51 1.97 -14.20 -4.72
C VAL A 51 3.20 -15.03 -4.40
N GLY A 52 3.24 -15.52 -3.17
CA GLY A 52 4.30 -16.36 -2.66
C GLY A 52 4.51 -17.46 -3.68
N HIS A 53 5.61 -17.34 -4.41
CA HIS A 53 6.20 -18.29 -5.33
C HIS A 53 5.17 -19.24 -5.94
N SER A 54 4.66 -18.90 -7.12
CA SER A 54 4.23 -19.92 -8.06
C SER A 54 5.27 -21.04 -8.01
N PHE A 55 4.91 -22.18 -7.44
CA PHE A 55 5.67 -23.42 -7.52
C PHE A 55 5.72 -23.80 -9.01
N ALA A 56 6.60 -23.13 -9.74
CA ALA A 56 6.96 -23.37 -11.11
C ALA A 56 8.47 -23.15 -11.27
N ALA A 57 9.24 -23.44 -10.21
CA ALA A 57 10.48 -24.17 -10.46
C ALA A 57 10.05 -25.64 -10.57
N PRO A 58 10.33 -26.35 -11.67
CA PRO A 58 10.13 -27.79 -11.72
C PRO A 58 11.02 -28.44 -10.65
N ILE A 59 10.46 -28.72 -9.48
CA ILE A 59 11.13 -29.44 -8.39
C ILE A 59 11.02 -30.95 -8.60
N HIS A 60 11.62 -31.46 -9.69
CA HIS A 60 12.21 -32.80 -9.84
C HIS A 60 12.40 -33.12 -11.32
N ALA A 61 13.61 -32.89 -11.83
CA ALA A 61 14.18 -33.83 -12.80
C ALA A 61 14.90 -34.88 -11.95
N GLN A 62 14.29 -36.06 -11.82
CA GLN A 62 14.93 -37.24 -11.28
C GLN A 62 16.06 -37.67 -12.23
N GLN A 63 17.10 -38.28 -11.66
CA GLN A 63 18.31 -38.80 -12.32
C GLN A 63 18.04 -39.54 -13.64
#